data_AF-A0A1Y1KSZ8-F1
#
_entry.id   AF-A0A1Y1KSZ8-F1
#
_cell.length_a   1.000
_cell.length_b   1.000
_cell.length_c   1.000
_cell.angle_alpha   90.00
_cell.angle_beta   90.00
_cell.angle_gamma   90.00
#
_symmetry.space_group_name_H-M   'P 1'
#
loop_
_entity.id
_entity.type
_entity.pdbx_description
1 polymer ?
#
loop_
_entity_poly.entity_id
_entity_poly.type
_entity_poly.pdbx_seq_one_letter_code
_entity_poly.pdbx_strand_id
1 'polypeptide(L)'
;MAVDERNFRSAYYEKVGFKSVEEKKSLEILLKEKTLDRVKLKQFCLRFSVPSVYRNLVWKVLLDIIPPHVNCHPFVMDQRRQECKNMIHSLHVMRVVDSTMSKPQLMYAMYLLQTKKLRFSVNLRVSRRSCAHIL
;
A
#
# COMPACT_ATOMS: atom_id res chain seq x y z
N MET A 1 -4.57 37.48 -31.41
CA MET A 1 -3.83 37.71 -30.15
C MET A 1 -4.48 36.87 -29.06
N ALA A 2 -3.94 35.69 -28.77
CA ALA A 2 -4.28 34.96 -27.55
C ALA A 2 -3.06 35.10 -26.64
N VAL A 3 -3.14 36.01 -25.68
CA VAL A 3 -2.12 36.16 -24.65
C VAL A 3 -2.09 34.84 -23.90
N ASP A 4 -0.97 34.15 -24.04
CA ASP A 4 -0.63 32.94 -23.35
C ASP A 4 -0.45 33.28 -21.87
N GLU A 5 -1.57 33.38 -21.15
CA GLU A 5 -1.65 33.63 -19.72
C GLU A 5 -1.28 32.35 -18.96
N ARG A 6 -0.18 31.69 -19.37
CA ARG A 6 0.44 30.62 -18.62
C ARG A 6 0.92 31.22 -17.31
N ASN A 7 0.14 30.95 -16.27
CA ASN A 7 0.30 31.36 -14.88
C ASN A 7 1.79 31.57 -14.53
N PHE A 8 2.21 32.83 -14.32
CA PHE A 8 3.62 33.21 -14.09
C PHE A 8 4.32 32.33 -13.04
N ARG A 9 3.53 31.86 -12.07
CA ARG A 9 3.95 30.95 -11.02
C ARG A 9 4.41 29.58 -11.53
N SER A 10 3.73 29.02 -12.54
CA SER A 10 4.07 27.77 -13.21
C SER A 10 5.39 27.90 -13.96
N ALA A 11 5.54 29.00 -14.72
CA ALA A 11 6.76 29.30 -15.47
C ALA A 11 7.97 29.50 -14.53
N TYR A 12 7.77 30.16 -13.39
CA TYR A 12 8.81 30.31 -12.37
C TYR A 12 9.25 28.95 -11.80
N TYR A 13 8.30 28.11 -11.38
CA TYR A 13 8.62 26.79 -10.82
C TYR A 13 9.29 25.85 -11.81
N GLU A 14 8.90 25.89 -13.07
CA GLU A 14 9.57 25.14 -14.12
C GLU A 14 11.03 25.62 -14.30
N LYS A 15 11.24 26.94 -14.31
CA LYS A 15 12.58 27.54 -14.46
C LYS A 15 13.51 27.27 -13.27
N VAL A 16 12.95 27.15 -12.06
CA VAL A 16 13.70 26.81 -10.84
C VAL A 16 13.73 25.31 -10.51
N GLY A 17 13.21 24.45 -11.39
CA GLY A 17 13.27 22.98 -11.25
C GLY A 17 12.22 22.36 -10.31
N PHE A 18 11.26 23.12 -9.80
CA PHE A 18 10.21 22.66 -8.88
C PHE A 18 8.93 22.20 -9.60
N LYS A 19 9.04 21.24 -10.52
CA LYS A 19 7.87 20.67 -11.24
C LYS A 19 6.88 19.92 -10.32
N SER A 20 7.35 19.43 -9.18
CA SER A 20 6.56 18.61 -8.24
C SER A 20 5.39 19.34 -7.57
N VAL A 21 5.39 20.67 -7.52
CA VAL A 21 4.31 21.44 -6.87
C VAL A 21 2.99 21.32 -7.62
N GLU A 22 3.02 21.27 -8.95
CA GLU A 22 1.82 21.11 -9.78
C GLU A 22 1.35 19.66 -9.83
N GLU A 23 2.29 18.71 -9.81
CA GLU A 23 2.01 17.27 -9.69
C GLU A 23 1.28 16.94 -8.39
N LYS A 24 1.70 17.54 -7.27
CA LYS A 24 1.03 17.37 -5.98
C LYS A 24 -0.40 17.91 -6.01
N LYS A 25 -0.60 19.12 -6.56
CA LYS A 25 -1.95 19.72 -6.66
C LYS A 25 -2.88 18.90 -7.55
N SER A 26 -2.39 18.41 -8.68
CA SER A 26 -3.20 17.57 -9.57
C SER A 26 -3.61 16.25 -8.90
N LEU A 27 -2.71 15.62 -8.13
CA LEU A 27 -3.07 14.46 -7.32
C LEU A 27 -4.10 14.80 -6.23
N GLU A 28 -3.95 15.93 -5.53
CA GLU A 28 -4.91 16.37 -4.51
C GLU A 28 -6.30 16.59 -5.08
N ILE A 29 -6.42 17.09 -6.32
CA ILE A 29 -7.71 17.23 -7.01
C ILE A 29 -8.34 15.86 -7.22
N LEU A 30 -7.58 14.88 -7.72
CA LEU A 30 -8.06 13.50 -7.91
C LEU A 30 -8.51 12.85 -6.59
N LEU A 31 -7.82 13.16 -5.49
CA LEU A 31 -8.11 12.58 -4.17
C LEU A 31 -9.28 13.25 -3.44
N LYS A 32 -9.71 14.44 -3.86
CA LYS A 32 -10.88 15.13 -3.29
C LYS A 32 -12.22 14.62 -3.82
N GLU A 33 -12.21 13.85 -4.89
CA GLU A 33 -13.43 13.25 -5.43
C GLU A 33 -14.05 12.25 -4.44
N LYS A 34 -15.39 12.21 -4.35
CA LYS A 34 -16.12 11.25 -3.48
C LYS A 34 -15.81 9.79 -3.85
N THR A 35 -15.53 9.56 -5.13
CA THR A 35 -15.19 8.27 -5.73
C THR A 35 -13.89 8.41 -6.50
N LEU A 36 -12.86 7.68 -6.09
CA LEU A 36 -11.55 7.76 -6.70
C LEU A 36 -11.51 7.05 -8.05
N ASP A 37 -11.19 7.79 -9.11
CA ASP A 37 -10.98 7.24 -10.44
C ASP A 37 -9.62 6.51 -10.51
N ARG A 38 -9.70 5.18 -10.51
CA ARG A 38 -8.52 4.31 -10.57
C ARG A 38 -7.75 4.42 -11.87
N VAL A 39 -8.42 4.70 -13.00
CA VAL A 39 -7.76 4.83 -14.30
C VAL A 39 -6.90 6.09 -14.30
N LYS A 40 -7.46 7.22 -13.83
CA LYS A 40 -6.70 8.47 -13.68
C LYS A 40 -5.55 8.34 -12.68
N LEU A 41 -5.77 7.66 -11.54
CA LEU A 41 -4.71 7.40 -10.56
C LEU A 41 -3.57 6.54 -11.14
N LYS A 42 -3.89 5.50 -11.93
CA LYS A 42 -2.87 4.70 -12.64
C LYS A 42 -2.09 5.56 -13.64
N GLN A 43 -2.77 6.34 -14.46
CA GLN A 43 -2.14 7.25 -15.42
C GLN A 43 -1.22 8.26 -14.72
N PHE A 44 -1.65 8.79 -13.56
CA PHE A 44 -0.82 9.66 -12.74
C PHE A 44 0.45 8.92 -12.28
N CYS A 45 0.33 7.72 -11.72
CA CYS A 45 1.49 6.94 -11.22
C CYS A 45 2.47 6.52 -12.32
N LEU A 46 2.00 6.37 -13.57
CA LEU A 46 2.87 6.07 -14.71
C LEU A 46 3.66 7.29 -15.19
N ARG A 47 3.10 8.50 -15.02
CA ARG A 47 3.72 9.75 -15.49
C ARG A 47 4.55 10.44 -14.41
N PHE A 48 4.17 10.29 -13.15
CA PHE A 48 4.72 11.05 -12.03
C PHE A 48 5.00 10.15 -10.82
N SER A 49 5.99 10.54 -10.03
CA SER A 49 6.26 9.89 -8.75
C SER A 49 5.18 10.26 -7.73
N VAL A 50 4.64 9.26 -7.01
CA VAL A 50 3.62 9.53 -5.99
C VAL A 50 4.27 10.16 -4.76
N PRO A 51 3.81 11.34 -4.30
CA PRO A 51 4.29 11.97 -3.07
C PRO A 51 4.18 11.04 -1.86
N SER A 52 5.16 11.10 -0.95
CA SER A 52 5.24 10.20 0.22
C SER A 52 3.97 10.20 1.08
N VAL A 53 3.36 11.37 1.26
CA VAL A 53 2.13 11.58 2.05
C VAL A 53 0.96 10.76 1.52
N TYR A 54 0.79 10.69 0.20
CA TYR A 54 -0.34 10.02 -0.44
C TYR A 54 -0.05 8.58 -0.87
N ARG A 55 1.22 8.17 -0.85
CA ARG A 55 1.66 6.84 -1.33
C ARG A 55 0.89 5.69 -0.70
N ASN A 56 0.69 5.74 0.62
CA ASN A 56 -0.04 4.69 1.34
C ASN A 56 -1.51 4.58 0.88
N LEU A 57 -2.19 5.72 0.71
CA LEU A 57 -3.59 5.77 0.26
C LEU A 57 -3.71 5.29 -1.18
N VAL A 58 -2.91 5.86 -2.09
CA VAL A 58 -2.93 5.53 -3.52
C VAL A 58 -2.68 4.04 -3.74
N TRP A 59 -1.68 3.46 -3.07
CA TRP A 59 -1.39 2.03 -3.19
C TRP A 59 -2.50 1.14 -2.61
N LYS A 60 -3.12 1.52 -1.48
CA LYS A 60 -4.28 0.78 -0.96
C LYS A 60 -5.43 0.73 -1.95
N VAL A 61 -5.69 1.82 -2.66
CA VAL A 61 -6.76 1.90 -3.68
C VAL A 61 -6.39 1.08 -4.91
N LEU A 62 -5.15 1.21 -5.41
CA LEU A 62 -4.68 0.54 -6.62
C LEU A 62 -4.51 -0.98 -6.45
N LEU A 63 -4.16 -1.44 -5.25
CA LEU A 63 -3.99 -2.86 -4.90
C LEU A 63 -5.29 -3.52 -4.43
N ASP A 64 -6.44 -2.87 -4.59
CA ASP A 64 -7.74 -3.41 -4.18
C ASP A 64 -7.86 -3.72 -2.68
N ILE A 65 -7.04 -3.05 -1.84
CA ILE A 65 -7.12 -3.18 -0.38
C ILE A 65 -8.34 -2.40 0.13
N ILE A 66 -8.55 -1.19 -0.41
CA ILE A 66 -9.72 -0.35 -0.13
C ILE A 66 -10.49 -0.01 -1.42
N PRO A 67 -11.82 0.14 -1.33
CA PRO A 67 -12.65 0.51 -2.46
C PRO A 67 -12.39 1.95 -2.92
N PRO A 68 -12.82 2.33 -4.13
CA PRO A 68 -12.68 3.71 -4.62
C PRO A 68 -13.56 4.72 -3.86
N HIS A 69 -14.60 4.28 -3.17
CA HIS A 69 -15.52 5.14 -2.41
C HIS A 69 -14.89 5.58 -1.08
N VAL A 70 -14.56 6.87 -0.94
CA VAL A 70 -13.81 7.38 0.22
C VAL A 70 -14.59 7.21 1.53
N ASN A 71 -15.90 7.36 1.49
CA ASN A 71 -16.77 7.31 2.69
C ASN A 71 -16.67 5.99 3.46
N CYS A 72 -16.39 4.88 2.79
CA CYS A 72 -16.30 3.56 3.42
C CYS A 72 -14.87 3.14 3.79
N HIS A 73 -13.86 3.99 3.52
CA HIS A 73 -12.47 3.69 3.86
C HIS A 73 -12.26 3.40 5.35
N PRO A 74 -12.82 4.17 6.31
CA PRO A 74 -12.63 3.88 7.73
C PRO A 74 -13.18 2.52 8.12
N PHE A 75 -14.42 2.23 7.69
CA PHE A 75 -15.09 0.96 7.95
C PHE A 75 -14.31 -0.24 7.39
N VAL A 76 -13.91 -0.17 6.11
CA VAL A 76 -13.14 -1.26 5.46
C VAL A 76 -11.79 -1.46 6.16
N MET A 77 -11.11 -0.38 6.52
CA MET A 77 -9.82 -0.46 7.22
C MET A 77 -9.95 -1.08 8.61
N ASP A 78 -11.02 -0.77 9.34
CA ASP A 78 -11.29 -1.36 10.64
C ASP A 78 -11.63 -2.84 10.53
N GLN A 79 -12.46 -3.22 9.55
CA GLN A 79 -12.75 -4.63 9.26
C GLN A 79 -11.48 -5.42 8.91
N ARG A 80 -10.62 -4.89 8.04
CA ARG A 80 -9.33 -5.52 7.68
C ARG A 80 -8.40 -5.65 8.88
N ARG A 81 -8.38 -4.65 9.78
CA ARG A 81 -7.61 -4.72 11.02
C ARG A 81 -8.14 -5.84 11.91
N GLN A 82 -9.45 -5.98 12.02
CA GLN A 82 -10.07 -7.04 12.81
C GLN A 82 -9.80 -8.43 12.21
N GLU A 83 -9.91 -8.59 10.89
CA GLU A 83 -9.57 -9.83 10.19
C GLU A 83 -8.11 -10.25 10.46
N CYS A 84 -7.18 -9.30 10.34
CA CYS A 84 -5.77 -9.52 10.65
C CYS A 84 -5.55 -9.97 12.10
N LYS A 85 -6.17 -9.28 13.07
CA LYS A 85 -6.11 -9.66 14.49
C LYS A 85 -6.67 -11.06 14.74
N ASN A 86 -7.81 -11.38 14.13
CA ASN A 86 -8.46 -12.68 14.26
C ASN A 86 -7.56 -13.80 13.71
N MET A 87 -6.96 -13.61 12.53
CA MET A 87 -6.03 -14.58 11.95
C MET A 87 -4.80 -14.81 12.83
N ILE A 88 -4.20 -13.74 13.36
CA ILE A 88 -3.06 -13.85 14.29
C ILE A 88 -3.48 -14.61 15.56
N HIS A 89 -4.64 -14.27 16.13
CA HIS A 89 -5.18 -14.94 17.30
C HIS A 89 -5.43 -16.44 17.03
N SER A 90 -6.05 -16.79 15.91
CA SER A 90 -6.28 -18.18 15.52
C SER A 90 -4.96 -18.96 15.39
N LEU A 91 -3.93 -18.37 14.78
CA LEU A 91 -2.62 -19.01 14.66
C LEU A 91 -1.96 -19.27 16.02
N HIS A 92 -2.14 -18.36 17.00
CA HIS A 92 -1.68 -18.58 18.37
C HIS A 92 -2.47 -19.68 19.09
N VAL A 93 -3.80 -19.70 18.96
CA VAL A 93 -4.65 -20.75 19.54
C VAL A 93 -4.29 -22.13 18.97
N MET A 94 -4.01 -22.20 17.68
CA MET A 94 -3.55 -23.43 17.01
C MET A 94 -2.11 -23.83 17.35
N ARG A 95 -1.38 -23.01 18.14
CA ARG A 95 0.05 -23.20 18.47
C ARG A 95 0.95 -23.32 17.24
N VAL A 96 0.55 -22.69 16.15
CA VAL A 96 1.29 -22.67 14.87
C VAL A 96 2.34 -21.56 14.90
N VAL A 97 2.08 -20.47 15.62
CA VAL A 97 3.00 -19.34 15.75
C VAL A 97 3.29 -18.99 17.20
N ASP A 98 4.57 -18.70 17.47
CA ASP A 98 5.08 -18.24 18.76
C ASP A 98 5.36 -16.73 18.72
N SER A 99 5.47 -16.09 19.90
CA SER A 99 5.82 -14.67 20.04
C SER A 99 7.22 -14.31 19.52
N THR A 100 8.05 -15.32 19.22
CA THR A 100 9.42 -15.18 18.70
C THR A 100 9.50 -15.17 17.17
N MET A 101 8.39 -15.43 16.47
CA MET A 101 8.39 -15.50 15.00
C MET A 101 8.54 -14.13 14.34
N SER A 102 9.31 -14.09 13.25
CA SER A 102 9.50 -12.88 12.47
C SER A 102 8.22 -12.51 11.69
N LYS A 103 8.02 -11.21 11.45
CA LYS A 103 6.86 -10.69 10.70
C LYS A 103 6.63 -11.36 9.34
N PRO A 104 7.65 -11.66 8.51
CA PRO A 104 7.45 -12.40 7.26
C PRO A 104 6.89 -13.80 7.46
N GLN A 105 7.34 -14.51 8.51
CA GLN A 105 6.83 -15.84 8.82
C GLN A 105 5.38 -15.79 9.29
N LEU A 106 5.02 -14.78 10.10
CA LEU A 106 3.64 -14.53 10.51
C LEU A 106 2.75 -14.25 9.29
N MET A 107 3.18 -13.39 8.36
CA MET A 107 2.44 -13.11 7.12
C MET A 107 2.27 -14.36 6.25
N TYR A 108 3.29 -15.21 6.16
CA TYR A 108 3.20 -16.47 5.43
C TYR A 108 2.21 -17.46 6.09
N ALA A 109 2.26 -17.60 7.41
CA ALA A 109 1.32 -18.42 8.16
C ALA A 109 -0.13 -17.92 8.00
N MET A 110 -0.32 -16.60 8.07
CA MET A 110 -1.59 -15.92 7.80
C MET A 110 -2.11 -16.24 6.40
N TYR A 111 -1.26 -16.16 5.37
CA TYR A 111 -1.63 -16.49 3.99
C TYR A 111 -2.03 -17.97 3.83
N LEU A 112 -1.29 -18.88 4.46
CA LEU A 112 -1.62 -20.32 4.45
C LEU A 112 -2.97 -20.58 5.13
N LEU A 113 -3.26 -19.90 6.24
CA LEU A 113 -4.55 -19.99 6.93
C LEU A 113 -5.68 -19.47 6.03
N GLN A 114 -5.50 -18.29 5.43
CA GLN A 114 -6.50 -17.67 4.54
C GLN A 114 -6.81 -18.53 3.31
N THR A 115 -5.78 -19.17 2.73
CA THR A 115 -5.93 -20.04 1.55
C THR A 115 -6.35 -21.47 1.91
N LYS A 116 -6.59 -21.78 3.20
CA LYS A 116 -6.92 -23.12 3.71
C LYS A 116 -5.84 -24.18 3.39
N LYS A 117 -4.60 -23.74 3.21
CA LYS A 117 -3.43 -24.59 2.92
C LYS A 117 -2.54 -24.84 4.14
N LEU A 118 -2.96 -24.36 5.31
CA LEU A 118 -2.23 -24.55 6.54
C LEU A 118 -2.29 -26.03 6.95
N ARG A 119 -1.15 -26.72 6.87
CA ARG A 119 -0.99 -28.10 7.37
C ARG A 119 -0.20 -28.07 8.68
N PHE A 120 -0.51 -28.96 9.61
CA PHE A 120 0.18 -29.06 10.91
C PHE A 120 1.69 -29.36 10.77
N SER A 121 2.12 -29.91 9.63
CA SER A 121 3.53 -30.22 9.35
C SER A 121 4.28 -29.11 8.62
N VAL A 122 3.71 -27.91 8.44
CA VAL A 122 4.41 -26.81 7.76
C VAL A 122 5.55 -26.32 8.64
N ASN A 123 6.79 -26.53 8.19
CA ASN A 123 7.96 -25.92 8.79
C ASN A 123 7.97 -24.41 8.50
N LEU A 124 7.33 -23.63 9.37
CA LEU A 124 7.35 -22.16 9.33
C LEU A 124 8.69 -21.59 9.80
N ARG A 125 9.51 -22.42 10.45
CA ARG A 125 10.89 -22.14 10.79
C ARG A 125 11.71 -22.31 9.52
N VAL A 126 11.92 -21.20 8.80
CA VAL A 126 12.97 -21.13 7.77
C VAL A 126 14.26 -21.46 8.50
N SER A 127 14.75 -22.69 8.34
CA SER A 127 16.08 -23.05 8.78
C SER A 127 17.02 -22.16 7.99
N ARG A 128 17.60 -21.16 8.67
CA ARG A 128 18.80 -20.49 8.16
C ARG A 128 19.84 -21.60 8.08
N ARG A 129 19.91 -22.30 6.94
CA ARG A 129 21.12 -23.05 6.61
C ARG A 129 22.20 -22.00 6.63
N SER A 130 23.05 -22.10 7.64
CA SER A 130 24.23 -21.29 7.79
C SER A 130 24.97 -21.36 6.46
N CYS A 131 25.02 -20.28 5.69
CA CYS A 131 26.07 -20.11 4.69
C CYS A 131 27.37 -19.82 5.46
N ALA A 132 27.78 -20.76 6.29
CA ALA A 132 29.14 -20.87 6.79
C ALA A 132 29.82 -21.86 5.84
N HIS A 133 30.31 -21.34 4.72
CA HIS A 133 31.47 -21.83 3.98
C HIS A 133 31.57 -21.04 2.68
N ILE A 134 32.54 -20.12 2.63
CA ILE A 134 33.60 -19.97 1.63
C ILE A 134 34.11 -18.53 1.78
N LEU A 135 35.14 -18.38 2.61
CA LEU A 135 36.38 -17.64 2.34
C LEU A 135 37.43 -18.18 3.31
#